data_AF-A0A949PFJ5-F1
#
_entry.id   AF-A0A949PFJ5-F1
#
_cell.length_a   1.000
_cell.length_b   1.000
_cell.length_c   1.000
_cell.angle_alpha   90.00
_cell.angle_beta   90.00
_cell.angle_gamma   90.00
#
_symmetry.space_group_name_H-M   'P 1'
#
loop_
_entity.id
_entity.type
_entity.pdbx_description
1 polymer ?
#
loop_
_entity_poly.entity_id
_entity_poly.type
_entity_poly.pdbx_seq_one_letter_code
_entity_poly.pdbx_strand_id
1 'polypeptide(L)' 'EQYLAVAKKHNIDASQMANQFCNTRDFVTSNIIGATTMEQLKLAIGSKDIPWTEELEKDINKVHYSCPNPCP' A
#
# COMPACT_ATOMS: atom_id res chain seq x y z
N GLU A 1 -9.90 8.18 3.28
CA GLU A 1 -10.25 8.67 1.92
C GLU A 1 -9.05 9.10 1.10
N GLN A 2 -8.12 9.90 1.64
CA GLN A 2 -6.98 10.43 0.87
C GLN A 2 -6.08 9.33 0.25
N TYR A 3 -5.74 8.27 0.99
CA TYR A 3 -4.98 7.14 0.43
C TYR A 3 -5.72 6.42 -0.70
N LEU A 4 -7.06 6.33 -0.63
CA LEU A 4 -7.85 5.75 -1.72
C LEU A 4 -7.79 6.63 -2.98
N ALA A 5 -7.72 7.95 -2.82
CA ALA A 5 -7.53 8.86 -3.94
C ALA A 5 -6.15 8.71 -4.59
N VAL A 6 -5.09 8.49 -3.79
CA VAL A 6 -3.75 8.17 -4.30
C VAL A 6 -3.77 6.86 -5.09
N ALA A 7 -4.36 5.80 -4.54
CA ALA A 7 -4.48 4.52 -5.23
C ALA A 7 -5.20 4.66 -6.59
N LYS A 8 -6.31 5.41 -6.62
CA LYS A 8 -7.03 5.74 -7.86
C LYS A 8 -6.17 6.55 -8.85
N LYS A 9 -5.42 7.55 -8.39
CA LYS A 9 -4.52 8.36 -9.25
C LYS A 9 -3.49 7.49 -9.96
N HIS A 10 -2.94 6.50 -9.26
CA HIS A 10 -1.92 5.58 -9.78
C HIS A 10 -2.51 4.32 -10.44
N ASN A 11 -3.84 4.22 -10.55
CA ASN A 11 -4.56 3.07 -11.11
C ASN A 11 -4.16 1.72 -10.45
N ILE A 12 -3.99 1.73 -9.13
CA ILE A 12 -3.64 0.56 -8.32
C ILE A 12 -4.76 0.27 -7.32
N ASP A 13 -4.92 -1.00 -6.97
CA ASP A 13 -5.79 -1.38 -5.87
C ASP A 13 -5.19 -0.89 -4.53
N ALA A 14 -6.04 -0.32 -3.68
CA ALA A 14 -5.57 0.28 -2.42
C ALA A 14 -4.99 -0.75 -1.45
N SER A 15 -5.51 -1.99 -1.45
CA SER A 15 -4.96 -3.07 -0.63
C SER A 15 -3.59 -3.49 -1.14
N GLN A 16 -3.39 -3.53 -2.45
CA GLN A 16 -2.09 -3.85 -3.02
C GLN A 16 -1.07 -2.74 -2.77
N MET A 17 -1.47 -1.48 -2.89
CA MET A 17 -0.64 -0.32 -2.52
C MET A 17 -0.17 -0.41 -1.06
N ALA A 18 -1.08 -0.73 -0.13
CA ALA A 18 -0.75 -0.85 1.29
C ALA A 18 0.21 -2.03 1.56
N ASN A 19 -0.01 -3.17 0.92
CA ASN A 19 0.89 -4.32 1.07
C ASN A 19 2.29 -4.03 0.49
N GLN A 20 2.34 -3.37 -0.67
CA GLN A 20 3.62 -3.04 -1.30
C GLN A 20 4.39 -1.97 -0.52
N PHE A 21 3.69 -1.02 0.10
CA PHE A 21 4.31 -0.09 1.05
C PHE A 21 5.11 -0.86 2.11
N CYS A 22 4.50 -1.85 2.77
CA CYS A 22 5.18 -2.68 3.77
C CYS A 22 6.38 -3.44 3.18
N ASN A 23 6.22 -4.03 1.99
CA ASN A 23 7.27 -4.82 1.33
C ASN A 23 8.50 -3.99 0.93
N THR A 24 8.34 -2.68 0.70
CA THR A 24 9.42 -1.79 0.24
C THR A 24 10.26 -1.19 1.37
N ARG A 25 9.94 -1.51 2.64
CA ARG A 25 10.68 -0.98 3.80
C ARG A 25 11.73 -1.97 4.26
N ASP A 26 13.00 -1.54 4.23
CA ASP A 26 14.16 -2.38 4.58
C ASP A 26 14.10 -2.96 6.01
N PHE A 27 13.36 -2.32 6.92
CA PHE A 27 13.20 -2.77 8.30
C PHE A 27 12.07 -3.79 8.49
N VAL A 28 11.30 -4.12 7.44
CA VAL A 28 10.22 -5.11 7.48
C VAL A 28 10.74 -6.44 6.93
N THR A 29 10.93 -7.43 7.81
CA THR A 29 11.39 -8.77 7.39
C THR A 29 10.31 -9.55 6.64
N SER A 30 9.04 -9.42 7.06
CA SER A 30 7.92 -10.13 6.46
C SER A 30 6.63 -9.34 6.64
N ASN A 31 5.77 -9.36 5.62
CA ASN A 31 4.41 -8.83 5.68
C ASN A 31 3.42 -9.98 5.89
N ILE A 32 2.56 -9.91 6.92
CA ILE A 32 1.56 -10.93 7.24
C ILE A 32 0.23 -10.56 6.59
N ILE A 33 -0.15 -11.31 5.55
CA ILE A 33 -1.39 -11.09 4.79
C ILE A 33 -2.55 -11.84 5.44
N GLY A 34 -3.60 -11.12 5.81
CA GLY A 34 -4.90 -11.68 6.20
C GLY A 34 -5.89 -11.66 5.04
N ALA A 35 -6.51 -12.80 4.74
CA ALA A 35 -7.55 -12.92 3.72
C ALA A 35 -8.61 -13.95 4.16
N THR A 36 -9.88 -13.69 3.85
CA THR A 36 -10.98 -14.66 4.08
C THR A 36 -11.37 -15.40 2.81
N THR A 37 -10.91 -14.94 1.64
CA THR A 37 -11.15 -15.58 0.34
C THR A 37 -9.87 -15.76 -0.47
N MET A 38 -9.87 -16.72 -1.40
CA MET A 38 -8.74 -16.95 -2.30
C MET A 38 -8.49 -15.78 -3.26
N GLU A 39 -9.53 -15.03 -3.62
CA GLU A 39 -9.41 -13.85 -4.48
C GLU A 39 -8.68 -12.72 -3.76
N GLN A 40 -9.03 -12.44 -2.50
CA GLN A 40 -8.31 -11.47 -1.67
C GLN A 40 -6.85 -11.88 -1.48
N LEU A 41 -6.58 -13.16 -1.21
CA LEU A 41 -5.23 -13.66 -1.06
C LEU A 41 -4.42 -13.46 -2.35
N LYS A 42 -4.97 -13.83 -3.52
CA LYS A 42 -4.32 -13.65 -4.82
C LYS A 42 -4.05 -12.17 -5.12
N LEU A 43 -5.00 -11.29 -4.80
CA LEU A 43 -4.83 -9.84 -4.95
C LEU A 43 -3.68 -9.33 -4.07
N ALA A 44 -3.68 -9.69 -2.79
CA ALA A 44 -2.71 -9.24 -1.81
C ALA A 44 -1.28 -9.74 -2.13
N ILE A 45 -1.09 -11.00 -2.52
CA ILE A 45 0.24 -11.50 -2.92
C ILE A 45 0.76 -10.85 -4.21
N GLY A 46 -0.15 -10.43 -5.10
CA GLY A 46 0.20 -9.71 -6.32
C GLY A 46 0.72 -8.28 -6.07
N SER A 47 0.62 -7.77 -4.84
CA SER A 47 1.17 -6.46 -4.48
C SER A 47 2.65 -6.31 -4.77
N LYS A 48 3.43 -7.41 -4.66
CA LYS A 48 4.87 -7.42 -4.93
C LYS A 48 5.25 -6.97 -6.34
N ASP A 49 4.32 -7.16 -7.28
CA ASP A 49 4.54 -6.87 -8.71
C ASP A 49 4.21 -5.42 -9.06
N ILE A 50 3.69 -4.62 -8.10
CA ILE A 50 3.43 -3.19 -8.28
C ILE A 50 4.76 -2.42 -8.19
N PRO A 51 5.11 -1.61 -9.21
CA PRO A 51 6.30 -0.77 -9.15
C PRO A 51 6.14 0.32 -8.09
N TRP A 52 7.12 0.43 -7.20
CA TRP A 52 7.15 1.47 -6.18
C TRP A 52 7.95 2.69 -6.67
N THR A 53 7.26 3.67 -7.23
CA THR A 53 7.89 4.86 -7.81
C THR A 53 8.09 5.97 -6.78
N GLU A 54 9.04 6.87 -7.04
CA GLU A 54 9.25 8.07 -6.21
C GLU A 54 8.01 8.97 -6.16
N GLU A 55 7.22 9.04 -7.24
CA GLU A 55 5.97 9.81 -7.27
C GLU A 55 4.93 9.23 -6.31
N LEU A 56 4.74 7.90 -6.33
CA LEU A 56 3.83 7.20 -5.44
C LEU A 56 4.23 7.42 -3.97
N GLU A 57 5.53 7.26 -3.67
CA GLU A 57 6.09 7.52 -2.34
C GLU A 57 5.81 8.96 -1.89
N LYS A 58 6.03 9.94 -2.76
CA LYS A 58 5.78 11.36 -2.46
C LYS A 58 4.31 11.66 -2.19
N ASP A 59 3.40 11.09 -2.97
CA ASP A 59 1.95 11.27 -2.79
C ASP A 59 1.48 10.65 -1.46
N ILE A 60 1.95 9.45 -1.13
CA ILE A 60 1.65 8.78 0.14
C ILE A 60 2.17 9.60 1.31
N ASN A 61 3.41 10.07 1.25
CA ASN A 61 4.00 10.90 2.30
C ASN A 61 3.25 12.21 2.49
N LYS A 62 2.79 12.86 1.41
CA LYS A 62 1.94 14.06 1.51
C LYS A 62 0.66 13.78 2.29
N VAL A 63 0.00 12.65 2.03
CA VAL A 63 -1.19 12.24 2.79
C VAL A 63 -0.82 11.98 4.26
N HIS A 64 0.26 11.23 4.52
CA HIS A 64 0.73 10.95 5.88
C HIS A 64 1.03 12.24 6.67
N TYR A 65 1.72 13.21 6.08
CA TYR A 65 2.01 14.48 6.74
C TYR A 65 0.76 15.32 7.04
N SER A 66 -0.32 15.16 6.26
CA SER A 66 -1.58 15.88 6.52
C SER A 66 -2.33 15.35 7.75
N CYS A 67 -2.16 14.06 8.05
CA CYS A 67 -2.80 13.38 9.17
C CYS A 67 -1.87 12.27 9.66
N PRO A 68 -0.85 12.61 10.47
CA PRO A 68 0.14 11.64 10.91
C PRO A 68 -0.47 10.69 11.94
N ASN A 69 -0.12 9.41 11.81
CA ASN A 69 -0.50 8.32 12.74
C ASN A 69 -1.98 8.36 13.19
N PRO A 70 -2.94 8.32 12.25
CA PRO A 70 -4.38 8.42 12.58
C PRO A 70 -4.90 7.21 13.36
N CYS A 71 -4.21 6.07 13.27
CA CYS A 71 -4.52 4.82 13.96
C CYS A 71 -3.19 4.24 14.48
N PRO A 72 -2.81 4.51 15.75
CA PRO A 72 -1.58 4.02 16.36
C PRO A 72 -1.65 2.55 16.79
#